data_AF-A0A3D4BA65-F1
#
_entry.id   AF-A0A3D4BA65-F1
#
_cell.length_a   1.000
_cell.length_b   1.000
_cell.length_c   1.000
_cell.angle_alpha   90.00
_cell.angle_beta   90.00
_cell.angle_gamma   90.00
#
_symmetry.space_group_name_H-M   'P 1'
#
loop_
_entity.id
_entity.type
_entity.pdbx_description
1 polymer ?
#
loop_
_entity_poly.entity_id
_entity_poly.type
_entity_poly.pdbx_seq_one_letter_code
_entity_poly.pdbx_strand_id
1 'polypeptide(L)'
;MGTEMGAVWTWKTRLPAEYPNDIFYGKIKGGLAVLMDMDYMADTHFPQAYKHVGSLNRLAQYINDKISAEPWDTTTLRKTAMQEFSFTKSQFDTALKNLQITMNVVRLNDPQIEQDTWVPFRELYLDVWQRYVDEE
;
A
#
# COMPACT_ATOMS: atom_id res chain seq x y z
N MET A 1 2.81 23.08 -19.03
CA MET A 1 3.08 22.13 -17.93
C MET A 1 2.21 20.91 -18.17
N GLY A 2 2.72 19.69 -18.41
CA GLY A 2 1.81 18.53 -18.42
C GLY A 2 2.23 17.22 -19.09
N THR A 3 3.28 17.15 -19.93
CA THR A 3 3.61 15.91 -20.65
C THR A 3 4.40 14.91 -19.79
N GLU A 4 5.38 15.38 -19.03
CA GLU A 4 6.22 14.50 -18.19
C GLU A 4 5.45 13.93 -16.99
N MET A 5 4.58 14.71 -16.35
CA MET A 5 3.77 14.23 -15.22
C MET A 5 2.75 13.16 -15.65
N GLY A 6 2.13 13.32 -16.84
CA GLY A 6 1.22 12.31 -17.40
C GLY A 6 1.94 11.01 -17.76
N ALA A 7 3.15 11.11 -18.30
CA ALA A 7 3.98 9.95 -18.55
C ALA A 7 4.28 9.21 -17.24
N VAL A 8 4.85 9.88 -16.23
CA VAL A 8 5.20 9.26 -14.93
C VAL A 8 3.99 8.58 -14.25
N TRP A 9 2.81 9.18 -14.34
CA TRP A 9 1.57 8.55 -13.86
C TRP A 9 1.25 7.26 -14.63
N THR A 10 1.34 7.32 -15.95
CA THR A 10 1.12 6.16 -16.84
C THR A 10 2.07 5.02 -16.52
N TRP A 11 3.37 5.28 -16.32
CA TRP A 11 4.35 4.24 -16.01
C TRP A 11 4.07 3.57 -14.64
N LYS A 12 3.64 4.33 -13.62
CA LYS A 12 3.34 3.80 -12.28
C LYS A 12 2.13 2.87 -12.23
N THR A 13 1.16 3.06 -13.11
CA THR A 13 -0.02 2.19 -13.19
C THR A 13 0.21 1.07 -14.19
N ARG A 14 0.81 1.38 -15.34
CA ARG A 14 0.96 0.44 -16.45
C ARG A 14 2.02 -0.63 -16.18
N LEU A 15 3.20 -0.26 -15.66
CA LEU A 15 4.28 -1.24 -15.50
C LEU A 15 3.95 -2.36 -14.50
N PRO A 16 3.42 -2.08 -13.29
CA PRO A 16 3.05 -3.16 -12.37
C PRO A 16 1.87 -3.99 -12.84
N ALA A 17 1.02 -3.45 -13.72
CA ALA A 17 -0.09 -4.18 -14.33
C ALA A 17 0.36 -5.06 -15.50
N GLU A 18 1.30 -4.58 -16.33
CA GLU A 18 1.86 -5.32 -17.47
C GLU A 18 2.89 -6.37 -17.03
N TYR A 19 3.65 -6.08 -15.97
CA TYR A 19 4.75 -6.91 -15.45
C TYR A 19 4.60 -7.18 -13.95
N PRO A 20 3.48 -7.79 -13.50
CA PRO A 20 3.18 -7.97 -12.08
C PRO A 20 4.16 -8.90 -11.36
N ASN A 21 4.88 -9.74 -12.10
CA ASN A 21 5.88 -10.66 -11.56
C ASN A 21 7.29 -10.06 -11.52
N ASP A 22 7.52 -8.94 -12.22
CA ASP A 22 8.85 -8.33 -12.32
C ASP A 22 8.91 -6.99 -11.60
N ILE A 23 7.81 -6.24 -11.55
CA ILE A 23 7.78 -4.85 -11.06
C ILE A 23 6.78 -4.68 -9.91
N PHE A 24 7.32 -4.33 -8.75
CA PHE A 24 6.55 -3.84 -7.61
C PHE A 24 6.41 -2.31 -7.65
N TYR A 25 5.20 -1.81 -7.35
CA TYR A 25 4.97 -0.40 -7.04
C TYR A 25 4.58 -0.21 -5.57
N GLY A 26 5.32 0.63 -4.86
CA GLY A 26 5.06 0.89 -3.45
C GLY A 26 5.74 2.15 -2.92
N LYS A 27 5.94 2.21 -1.60
CA LYS A 27 6.53 3.36 -0.93
C LYS A 27 7.66 2.97 -0.01
N ILE A 28 8.74 3.76 -0.04
CA ILE A 28 9.87 3.65 0.88
C ILE A 28 9.75 4.65 2.04
N LYS A 29 10.67 4.55 3.00
CA LYS A 29 10.80 5.50 4.13
C LYS A 29 10.79 6.95 3.61
N GLY A 30 10.00 7.80 4.26
CA GLY A 30 9.73 9.18 3.81
C GLY A 30 8.49 9.31 2.92
N GLY A 31 7.96 8.20 2.40
CA GLY A 31 6.71 8.16 1.62
C GLY A 31 6.87 8.42 0.14
N LEU A 32 8.09 8.33 -0.37
CA LEU A 32 8.37 8.42 -1.80
C LEU A 32 7.87 7.16 -2.51
N ALA A 33 7.14 7.36 -3.59
CA ALA A 33 6.67 6.28 -4.45
C ALA A 33 7.80 5.79 -5.35
N VAL A 34 7.93 4.48 -5.47
CA VAL A 34 9.01 3.83 -6.23
C VAL A 34 8.46 2.67 -7.04
N LEU A 35 9.13 2.38 -8.15
CA LEU A 35 9.07 1.10 -8.83
C LEU A 35 10.35 0.35 -8.46
N MET A 36 10.23 -0.91 -8.07
CA MET A 36 11.38 -1.77 -7.77
C MET A 36 11.16 -3.15 -8.34
N ASP A 37 12.27 -3.83 -8.58
CA ASP A 37 12.28 -5.24 -8.95
C ASP A 37 11.58 -6.10 -7.88
N MET A 38 10.83 -7.12 -8.30
CA MET A 38 10.08 -7.99 -7.40
C MET A 38 10.97 -8.83 -6.47
N ASP A 39 12.12 -9.31 -6.94
CA ASP A 39 13.08 -10.04 -6.10
C ASP A 39 13.71 -9.10 -5.08
N TYR A 40 14.09 -7.88 -5.51
CA TYR A 40 14.57 -6.87 -4.57
C TYR A 40 13.51 -6.52 -3.51
N MET A 41 12.24 -6.40 -3.93
CA MET A 41 11.14 -6.15 -3.01
C MET A 41 11.04 -7.26 -1.97
N ALA A 42 11.01 -8.52 -2.42
CA ALA A 42 10.84 -9.68 -1.56
C ALA A 42 12.03 -9.87 -0.60
N ASP A 43 13.25 -9.90 -1.13
CA ASP A 43 14.41 -10.39 -0.39
C ASP A 43 15.16 -9.29 0.37
N THR A 44 14.98 -8.03 -0.03
CA THR A 44 15.68 -6.89 0.58
C THR A 44 14.73 -5.88 1.20
N HIS A 45 13.73 -5.40 0.45
CA HIS A 45 12.90 -4.30 0.93
C HIS A 45 11.94 -4.74 2.03
N PHE A 46 11.17 -5.81 1.81
CA PHE A 46 10.16 -6.31 2.74
C PHE A 46 10.72 -6.56 4.16
N PRO A 47 11.77 -7.38 4.36
CA PRO A 47 12.28 -7.67 5.71
C PRO A 47 12.81 -6.43 6.44
N GLN A 48 13.25 -5.39 5.73
CA GLN A 48 13.72 -4.14 6.34
C GLN A 48 12.59 -3.15 6.64
N ALA A 49 11.55 -3.16 5.80
CA ALA A 49 10.46 -2.19 5.85
C ALA A 49 9.30 -2.66 6.73
N TYR A 50 9.03 -3.96 6.74
CA TYR A 50 7.91 -4.54 7.45
C TYR A 50 7.94 -4.18 8.94
N LYS A 51 6.79 -3.78 9.44
CA LYS A 51 6.53 -3.62 10.87
C LYS A 51 5.16 -4.18 11.17
N HIS A 52 5.07 -5.01 12.21
CA HIS A 52 3.79 -5.50 12.69
C HIS A 52 2.82 -4.34 12.94
N VAL A 53 1.58 -4.46 12.45
CA VAL A 53 0.58 -3.39 12.50
C VAL A 53 0.34 -2.86 13.92
N GLY A 54 0.41 -3.75 14.92
CA GLY A 54 0.27 -3.41 16.34
C GLY A 54 1.33 -2.42 16.86
N SER A 55 2.46 -2.26 16.16
CA SER A 55 3.48 -1.25 16.47
C SER A 55 3.18 0.15 15.91
N LEU A 56 2.16 0.27 15.06
CA LEU A 56 1.74 1.53 14.45
C LEU A 56 0.71 2.25 15.33
N ASN A 57 0.37 3.50 14.98
CA ASN A 57 -0.64 4.25 15.73
C ASN A 57 -2.04 3.62 15.56
N ARG A 58 -2.96 3.95 16.49
CA ARG A 58 -4.32 3.38 16.51
C ARG A 58 -5.10 3.62 15.21
N LEU A 59 -4.89 4.76 14.54
CA LEU A 59 -5.55 5.04 13.26
C LEU A 59 -5.05 4.11 12.16
N ALA A 60 -3.75 3.83 12.10
CA ALA A 60 -3.19 2.88 11.14
C ALA A 60 -3.70 1.46 11.41
N GLN A 61 -3.76 1.03 12.68
CA GLN A 61 -4.35 -0.26 13.06
C GLN A 61 -5.80 -0.36 12.60
N TYR A 62 -6.62 0.64 12.92
CA TYR A 62 -8.02 0.69 12.50
C TYR A 62 -8.21 0.67 10.96
N ILE A 63 -7.41 1.45 10.22
CA ILE A 63 -7.45 1.44 8.75
C ILE A 63 -7.06 0.07 8.21
N ASN A 64 -6.04 -0.56 8.80
CA ASN A 64 -5.61 -1.90 8.42
C ASN A 64 -6.71 -2.94 8.69
N ASP A 65 -7.43 -2.85 9.80
CA ASP A 65 -8.53 -3.77 10.11
C ASP A 65 -9.65 -3.67 9.06
N LYS A 66 -10.01 -2.46 8.63
CA LYS A 66 -10.99 -2.25 7.55
C LYS A 66 -10.52 -2.88 6.23
N ILE A 67 -9.27 -2.63 5.84
CA ILE A 67 -8.67 -3.18 4.60
C ILE A 67 -8.50 -4.71 4.69
N SER A 68 -8.28 -5.26 5.88
CA SER A 68 -8.15 -6.70 6.10
C SER A 68 -9.47 -7.44 6.00
N ALA A 69 -10.59 -6.75 6.21
CA ALA A 69 -11.93 -7.32 6.03
C ALA A 69 -12.36 -7.33 4.56
N GLU A 70 -12.04 -6.27 3.81
CA GLU A 70 -12.37 -6.15 2.38
C GLU A 70 -11.51 -5.07 1.69
N PRO A 71 -11.38 -5.08 0.34
CA PRO A 71 -10.72 -4.01 -0.39
C PRO A 71 -11.42 -2.66 -0.25
N TRP A 72 -10.65 -1.58 -0.17
CA TRP A 72 -11.20 -0.23 -0.04
C TRP A 72 -10.53 0.78 -0.97
N ASP A 73 -11.32 1.61 -1.67
CA ASP A 73 -10.80 2.80 -2.32
C ASP A 73 -10.47 3.91 -1.31
N THR A 74 -9.50 4.75 -1.65
CA THR A 74 -9.02 5.83 -0.77
C THR A 74 -10.12 6.81 -0.34
N THR A 75 -11.06 7.12 -1.23
CA THR A 75 -12.07 8.16 -1.00
C THR A 75 -13.13 7.66 -0.02
N THR A 76 -13.67 6.48 -0.26
CA THR A 76 -14.69 5.88 0.60
C THR A 76 -14.11 5.52 1.95
N LEU A 77 -12.91 4.93 2.00
CA LEU A 77 -12.24 4.59 3.27
C LEU A 77 -12.01 5.82 4.15
N ARG A 78 -11.52 6.91 3.56
CA ARG A 78 -11.31 8.16 4.29
C ARG A 78 -12.62 8.71 4.83
N LYS A 79 -13.68 8.72 4.03
CA LYS A 79 -15.00 9.21 4.45
C LYS A 79 -15.53 8.38 5.63
N THR A 80 -15.47 7.06 5.53
CA THR A 80 -15.89 6.14 6.60
C THR A 80 -15.06 6.34 7.87
N ALA A 81 -13.73 6.41 7.75
CA ALA A 81 -12.84 6.63 8.89
C ALA A 81 -13.09 7.97 9.61
N MET A 82 -13.38 9.04 8.85
CA MET A 82 -13.69 10.35 9.42
C MET A 82 -15.10 10.45 10.04
N GLN A 83 -16.02 9.55 9.67
CA GLN A 83 -17.35 9.45 10.30
C GLN A 83 -17.29 8.66 11.61
N GLU A 84 -16.51 7.58 11.64
CA GLU A 84 -16.37 6.72 12.82
C GLU A 84 -15.43 7.34 13.87
N PHE A 85 -14.50 8.21 13.47
CA PHE A 85 -13.54 8.86 14.36
C PHE A 85 -13.30 10.32 14.01
N SER A 86 -12.96 11.13 15.02
CA SER A 86 -12.62 12.55 14.87
C SER A 86 -11.20 12.79 14.33
N PHE A 87 -10.81 12.10 13.26
CA PHE A 87 -9.53 12.32 12.59
C PHE A 87 -9.66 13.32 11.44
N THR A 88 -8.58 14.05 11.22
CA THR A 88 -8.41 14.93 10.05
C THR A 88 -7.95 14.14 8.83
N LYS A 89 -8.19 14.70 7.64
CA LYS A 89 -7.65 14.17 6.38
C LYS A 89 -6.14 13.93 6.45
N SER A 90 -5.37 14.86 7.02
CA SER A 90 -3.91 14.74 7.13
C SER A 90 -3.47 13.55 7.98
N GLN A 91 -4.19 13.28 9.08
CA GLN A 91 -3.94 12.12 9.93
C GLN A 91 -4.24 10.82 9.19
N PHE A 92 -5.36 10.76 8.46
CA PHE A 92 -5.70 9.62 7.61
C PHE A 92 -4.63 9.35 6.55
N ASP A 93 -4.28 10.38 5.76
CA ASP A 93 -3.29 10.26 4.68
C ASP A 93 -1.92 9.82 5.24
N THR A 94 -1.55 10.28 6.44
CA THR A 94 -0.33 9.87 7.14
C THR A 94 -0.40 8.42 7.60
N ALA A 95 -1.51 7.97 8.17
CA ALA A 95 -1.69 6.60 8.64
C ALA A 95 -1.67 5.61 7.48
N LEU A 96 -2.43 5.88 6.41
CA LEU A 96 -2.44 5.05 5.21
C LEU A 96 -1.06 4.98 4.54
N LYS A 97 -0.35 6.10 4.47
CA LYS A 97 1.03 6.14 3.98
C LYS A 97 1.95 5.28 4.83
N ASN A 98 1.82 5.30 6.16
CA ASN A 98 2.64 4.49 7.04
C ASN A 98 2.37 2.99 6.85
N LEU A 99 1.11 2.58 6.62
CA LEU A 99 0.78 1.19 6.29
C LEU A 99 1.46 0.73 4.99
N GLN A 100 1.53 1.59 3.97
CA GLN A 100 2.25 1.30 2.72
C GLN A 100 3.77 1.17 2.96
N ILE A 101 4.36 2.13 3.70
CA ILE A 101 5.81 2.12 4.00
C ILE A 101 6.20 0.89 4.81
N THR A 102 5.29 0.39 5.66
CA THR A 102 5.54 -0.75 6.55
C THR A 102 5.03 -2.07 6.01
N MET A 103 4.72 -2.12 4.70
CA MET A 103 4.35 -3.35 3.99
C MET A 103 3.13 -4.07 4.57
N ASN A 104 2.20 -3.34 5.20
CA ASN A 104 0.95 -3.90 5.71
C ASN A 104 -0.15 -3.91 4.64
N VAL A 105 -0.18 -2.86 3.80
CA VAL A 105 -1.15 -2.72 2.70
C VAL A 105 -0.44 -2.38 1.41
N VAL A 106 -1.06 -2.77 0.30
CA VAL A 106 -0.58 -2.48 -1.05
C VAL A 106 -1.73 -2.00 -1.93
N ARG A 107 -1.39 -1.22 -2.95
CA ARG A 107 -2.36 -0.81 -3.96
C ARG A 107 -2.63 -1.99 -4.90
N LEU A 108 -3.90 -2.24 -5.19
CA LEU A 108 -4.30 -3.13 -6.27
C LEU A 108 -3.89 -2.52 -7.62
N ASN A 109 -3.06 -3.21 -8.40
CA ASN A 109 -2.59 -2.76 -9.70
C ASN A 109 -3.50 -3.26 -10.82
N ASP A 110 -4.78 -2.92 -10.75
CA ASP A 110 -5.76 -3.26 -11.80
C ASP A 110 -5.89 -2.06 -12.76
N PRO A 111 -5.59 -2.22 -14.05
CA PRO A 111 -5.70 -1.14 -15.03
C PRO A 111 -7.14 -0.67 -15.27
N GLN A 112 -8.15 -1.44 -14.86
CA GLN A 112 -9.57 -1.08 -14.94
C GLN A 112 -10.04 -0.24 -13.75
N ILE A 113 -9.26 -0.18 -12.67
CA ILE A 113 -9.61 0.56 -11.47
C ILE A 113 -8.98 1.96 -11.54
N GLU A 114 -9.83 2.99 -11.67
CA GLU A 114 -9.39 4.38 -11.74
C GLU A 114 -8.92 4.94 -10.39
N GLN A 115 -9.41 4.38 -9.28
CA GLN A 115 -9.14 4.87 -7.93
C GLN A 115 -8.17 3.96 -7.18
N ASP A 116 -7.18 4.56 -6.50
CA ASP A 116 -6.27 3.82 -5.63
C ASP A 116 -7.07 2.99 -4.60
N THR A 117 -7.08 1.68 -4.80
CA THR A 117 -7.77 0.67 -3.99
C THR A 117 -6.72 -0.13 -3.24
N TRP A 118 -6.95 -0.32 -1.95
CA TRP A 118 -6.00 -0.93 -1.03
C TRP A 118 -6.46 -2.30 -0.59
N VAL A 119 -5.51 -3.23 -0.55
CA VAL A 119 -5.67 -4.59 -0.05
C VAL A 119 -4.53 -4.90 0.92
N PRO A 120 -4.68 -5.89 1.81
CA PRO A 120 -3.57 -6.36 2.63
C PRO A 120 -2.42 -6.83 1.75
N PHE A 121 -1.18 -6.55 2.15
CA PHE A 121 -0.01 -6.97 1.38
C PHE A 121 0.01 -8.50 1.15
N ARG A 122 -0.36 -9.27 2.18
CA ARG A 122 -0.43 -10.74 2.13
C ARG A 122 -1.41 -11.30 1.10
N GLU A 123 -2.43 -10.55 0.68
CA GLU A 123 -3.39 -11.02 -0.32
C GLU A 123 -2.76 -11.13 -1.71
N LEU A 124 -1.83 -10.23 -2.05
CA LEU A 124 -1.17 -10.24 -3.35
C LEU A 124 0.20 -10.95 -3.32
N TYR A 125 0.86 -10.98 -2.16
CA TYR A 125 2.23 -11.47 -2.02
C TYR A 125 2.37 -12.42 -0.83
N LEU A 126 1.49 -13.43 -0.78
CA LEU A 126 1.45 -14.41 0.31
C LEU A 126 2.79 -15.11 0.53
N ASP A 127 3.46 -15.52 -0.54
CA ASP A 127 4.75 -16.22 -0.47
C ASP A 127 5.83 -15.36 0.19
N VAL A 128 5.83 -14.04 -0.04
CA VAL A 128 6.78 -13.11 0.61
C VAL A 128 6.40 -12.94 2.08
N TRP A 129 5.11 -12.81 2.37
CA TRP A 129 4.61 -12.68 3.74
C TRP A 129 5.02 -13.87 4.61
N GLN A 130 4.77 -15.09 4.14
CA GLN A 130 5.07 -16.32 4.87
C GLN A 130 6.57 -16.58 5.10
N ARG A 131 7.46 -15.95 4.31
CA ARG A 131 8.91 -16.07 4.52
C ARG A 131 9.40 -15.34 5.78
N TYR A 132 8.70 -14.29 6.21
CA TYR A 132 9.21 -13.35 7.20
C TYR A 132 8.26 -13.06 8.36
N VAL A 133 6.97 -13.32 8.19
CA VAL A 133 5.96 -13.08 9.21
C VAL A 133 5.43 -14.43 9.67
N ASP A 134 5.82 -14.82 10.88
CA ASP A 134 5.29 -16.02 11.52
C ASP A 134 3.79 -15.83 11.81
N GLU A 135 2.99 -16.83 11.48
CA GLU A 135 1.59 -16.89 11.92
C GLU A 135 1.58 -17.22 13.42
N GLU A 136 1.25 -16.24 14.27
CA GLU A 136 0.88 -16.50 15.68
C GLU A 136 -0.43 -17.29 15.79
#